data_AF-A0A960KCU0-F1
#
_entry.id   AF-A0A960KCU0-F1
#
_cell.length_a   1.000
_cell.length_b   1.000
_cell.length_c   1.000
_cell.angle_alpha   90.00
_cell.angle_beta   90.00
_cell.angle_gamma   90.00
#
_symmetry.space_group_name_H-M   'P 1'
#
loop_
_entity.id
_entity.type
_entity.pdbx_description
1 polymer ?
#
loop_
_entity_poly.entity_id
_entity_poly.type
_entity_poly.pdbx_seq_one_letter_code
_entity_poly.pdbx_strand_id
1 'polypeptide(L)'
;MSTRQFGATWWGQAWIAALEERAAVDPTRLPRGRTYARQDRVGRLELAPGKVTALVRGQRALPYRVTVTVPTARAGALDDLAAAIARRAASAAALLDHELDPVLVEDATALDVALLPGTGELKTRCSCPDWADPCKHAAAVC
;
A
#
# COMPACT_ATOMS: atom_id res chain seq x y z
N MET A 1 -6.38 12.41 -22.32
CA MET A 1 -5.75 11.29 -21.58
C MET A 1 -6.51 11.12 -20.28
N SER A 2 -7.19 9.98 -20.10
CA SER A 2 -7.92 9.69 -18.85
C SER A 2 -6.90 9.56 -17.71
N THR A 3 -6.95 10.44 -16.72
CA THR A 3 -6.13 10.31 -15.51
C THR A 3 -6.60 9.09 -14.74
N ARG A 4 -5.82 8.01 -14.77
CA ARG A 4 -6.05 6.83 -13.94
C ARG A 4 -6.19 7.26 -12.47
N GLN A 5 -7.28 6.85 -11.85
CA GLN A 5 -7.53 7.07 -10.41
C GLN A 5 -6.68 6.08 -9.61
N PHE A 6 -6.00 6.57 -8.57
CA PHE A 6 -5.34 5.68 -7.61
C PHE A 6 -6.39 5.03 -6.71
N GLY A 7 -6.17 3.76 -6.34
CA GLY A 7 -7.05 3.01 -5.45
C GLY A 7 -8.46 2.77 -6.01
N ALA A 8 -8.62 2.52 -7.31
CA ALA A 8 -9.95 2.30 -7.92
C ALA A 8 -10.68 1.04 -7.40
N THR A 9 -9.97 0.10 -6.79
CA THR A 9 -10.54 -1.10 -6.15
C THR A 9 -10.95 -0.80 -4.71
N TRP A 10 -11.88 -1.56 -4.14
CA TRP A 10 -12.31 -1.38 -2.75
C TRP A 10 -11.14 -1.50 -1.75
N TRP A 11 -10.21 -2.42 -2.00
CA TRP A 11 -9.02 -2.61 -1.16
C TRP A 11 -7.98 -1.52 -1.39
N GLY A 12 -7.91 -0.95 -2.60
CA GLY A 12 -7.14 0.24 -2.89
C GLY A 12 -7.69 1.48 -2.17
N GLN A 13 -9.01 1.61 -2.05
CA GLN A 13 -9.65 2.66 -1.24
C GLN A 13 -9.33 2.47 0.25
N ALA A 14 -9.35 1.25 0.77
CA ALA A 14 -8.96 0.97 2.15
C ALA A 14 -7.50 1.36 2.43
N TRP A 15 -6.59 1.06 1.49
CA TRP A 15 -5.19 1.50 1.56
C TRP A 15 -5.05 3.03 1.55
N ILE A 16 -5.79 3.72 0.66
CA ILE A 16 -5.82 5.18 0.61
C ILE A 16 -6.38 5.76 1.92
N ALA A 17 -7.42 5.16 2.50
CA ALA A 17 -7.99 5.60 3.76
C ALA A 17 -6.97 5.50 4.90
N ALA A 18 -6.21 4.40 4.99
CA ALA A 18 -5.14 4.25 5.98
C ALA A 18 -4.02 5.31 5.79
N LEU A 19 -3.75 5.71 4.54
CA LEU A 19 -2.78 6.76 4.22
C LEU A 19 -3.31 8.17 4.55
N GLU A 20 -4.59 8.43 4.28
CA GLU A 20 -5.29 9.69 4.56
C GLU A 20 -5.38 9.96 6.05
N GLU A 21 -5.68 8.94 6.85
CA GLU A 21 -5.67 9.05 8.30
C GLU A 21 -4.28 9.43 8.83
N ARG A 22 -3.22 8.80 8.30
CA ARG A 22 -1.85 9.16 8.67
C ARG A 22 -1.50 10.60 8.27
N ALA A 23 -1.96 11.03 7.10
CA ALA A 23 -1.72 12.37 6.57
C ALA A 23 -2.62 13.45 7.20
N ALA A 24 -3.45 13.14 8.20
CA ALA A 24 -4.43 14.06 8.78
C ALA A 24 -3.81 15.40 9.25
N VAL A 25 -2.53 15.41 9.61
CA VAL A 25 -1.79 16.62 10.05
C VAL A 25 -1.46 17.57 8.87
N ASP A 26 -1.31 17.06 7.64
CA ASP A 26 -1.11 17.87 6.43
C ASP A 26 -1.76 17.20 5.20
N PRO A 27 -3.06 17.42 4.98
CA PRO A 27 -3.82 16.79 3.89
C PRO A 27 -3.31 17.14 2.49
N THR A 28 -2.53 18.22 2.35
CA THR A 28 -2.00 18.66 1.05
C THR A 28 -0.88 17.76 0.52
N ARG A 29 -0.33 16.86 1.37
CA ARG A 29 0.78 15.98 1.00
C ARG A 29 0.38 14.88 0.03
N LEU A 30 -0.81 14.32 0.15
CA LEU A 30 -1.27 13.22 -0.70
C LEU A 30 -1.51 13.65 -2.15
N PRO A 31 -2.16 14.79 -2.45
CA PRO A 31 -2.20 15.32 -3.81
C PRO A 31 -0.81 15.48 -4.44
N ARG A 32 0.18 15.97 -3.68
CA ARG A 32 1.57 16.11 -4.16
C ARG A 32 2.25 14.75 -4.39
N GLY A 33 1.99 13.77 -3.54
CA GLY A 33 2.44 12.38 -3.73
C GLY A 33 1.90 11.79 -5.02
N ARG A 34 0.59 11.93 -5.26
CA ARG A 34 -0.07 11.53 -6.52
C ARG A 34 0.57 12.21 -7.73
N THR A 35 0.95 13.48 -7.65
CA THR A 35 1.70 14.16 -8.72
C THR A 35 3.06 13.52 -8.96
N TYR A 36 3.81 13.16 -7.92
CA TYR A 36 5.12 12.51 -8.07
C TYR A 36 5.00 11.12 -8.69
N ALA A 37 4.01 10.33 -8.26
CA ALA A 37 3.71 9.02 -8.84
C ALA A 37 3.38 9.14 -10.34
N ARG A 38 2.54 10.11 -10.73
CA ARG A 38 2.18 10.36 -12.14
C ARG A 38 3.31 10.88 -13.02
N GLN A 39 4.37 11.41 -12.43
CA GLN A 39 5.55 11.93 -13.15
C GLN A 39 6.68 10.89 -13.24
N ASP A 40 6.37 9.61 -13.02
CA ASP A 40 7.32 8.50 -13.00
C ASP A 40 8.53 8.78 -12.10
N ARG A 41 8.33 9.49 -10.98
CA ARG A 41 9.43 9.82 -10.06
C ARG A 41 9.78 8.66 -9.15
N VAL A 42 8.90 7.68 -9.02
CA VAL A 42 9.13 6.45 -8.27
C VAL A 42 9.89 5.49 -9.17
N GLY A 43 11.12 5.16 -8.77
CA GLY A 43 11.93 4.16 -9.44
C GLY A 43 11.47 2.74 -9.12
N ARG A 44 12.39 1.77 -9.25
CA ARG A 44 12.11 0.37 -8.93
C ARG A 44 11.60 0.23 -7.49
N LEU A 45 10.48 -0.49 -7.36
CA LEU A 45 9.94 -0.95 -6.10
C LEU A 45 10.53 -2.32 -5.77
N GLU A 46 10.91 -2.51 -4.52
CA GLU A 46 11.29 -3.81 -3.97
C GLU A 46 10.30 -4.18 -2.86
N LEU A 47 9.71 -5.36 -2.98
CA LEU A 47 8.72 -5.89 -2.05
C LEU A 47 9.36 -7.00 -1.23
N ALA A 48 9.17 -6.92 0.08
CA ALA A 48 9.48 -7.97 1.05
C ALA A 48 8.29 -8.10 2.01
N PRO A 49 8.15 -9.21 2.76
CA PRO A 49 7.10 -9.33 3.76
C PRO A 49 7.07 -8.12 4.71
N GLY A 50 5.93 -7.43 4.73
CA GLY A 50 5.71 -6.24 5.57
C GLY A 50 6.49 -4.99 5.17
N LYS A 51 7.17 -4.97 4.01
CA LYS A 51 8.05 -3.86 3.64
C LYS A 51 8.08 -3.61 2.13
N VAL A 52 7.85 -2.35 1.75
CA VAL A 52 8.10 -1.82 0.41
C VAL A 52 9.26 -0.83 0.48
N THR A 53 10.23 -0.93 -0.43
CA THR A 53 11.26 0.10 -0.57
C THR A 53 11.30 0.65 -1.99
N ALA A 54 11.66 1.93 -2.10
CA ALA A 54 11.71 2.63 -3.38
C ALA A 54 12.79 3.72 -3.37
N LEU A 55 13.26 4.06 -4.57
CA LEU A 55 14.02 5.29 -4.82
C LEU A 55 13.11 6.31 -5.51
N VAL A 56 12.95 7.49 -4.91
CA VAL A 56 12.06 8.54 -5.44
C VAL A 56 12.86 9.76 -5.85
N ARG A 57 12.79 10.12 -7.13
CA ARG A 57 13.40 11.34 -7.66
C ARG A 57 12.70 12.58 -7.08
N GLY A 58 13.51 13.53 -6.63
CA GLY A 58 13.03 14.82 -6.14
C GLY A 58 13.89 15.95 -6.69
N GLN A 59 14.09 17.01 -5.89
CA GLN A 59 14.90 18.15 -6.32
C GLN A 59 16.41 17.95 -6.15
N ARG A 60 16.85 16.99 -5.33
CA ARG A 60 18.28 16.69 -5.17
C ARG A 60 18.77 15.81 -6.31
N ALA A 61 20.08 15.88 -6.58
CA ALA A 61 20.72 15.05 -7.61
C ALA A 61 20.56 13.55 -7.34
N LEU A 62 20.65 13.12 -6.07
CA LEU A 62 20.44 11.74 -5.67
C LEU A 62 18.97 11.49 -5.28
N PRO A 63 18.37 10.35 -5.68
CA PRO A 63 17.03 9.95 -5.26
C PRO A 63 16.90 9.77 -3.74
N TYR A 64 15.71 10.02 -3.21
CA TYR A 64 15.39 9.74 -1.82
C TYR A 64 15.06 8.26 -1.63
N ARG A 65 15.52 7.66 -0.53
CA ARG A 65 15.13 6.31 -0.14
C ARG A 65 13.83 6.38 0.66
N VAL A 66 12.80 5.70 0.17
CA VAL A 66 11.52 5.53 0.83
C VAL A 66 11.38 4.10 1.31
N THR A 67 10.80 3.94 2.50
CA THR A 67 10.39 2.66 3.06
C THR A 67 8.98 2.79 3.59
N VAL A 68 8.10 1.89 3.17
CA VAL A 68 6.75 1.72 3.72
C VAL A 68 6.74 0.38 4.45
N THR A 69 6.25 0.35 5.68
CA THR A 69 6.13 -0.90 6.44
C THR A 69 4.70 -1.10 6.91
N VAL A 70 4.25 -2.35 6.89
CA VAL A 70 2.96 -2.80 7.39
C VAL A 70 3.18 -4.04 8.27
N PRO A 71 2.27 -4.35 9.20
CA PRO A 71 2.31 -5.60 9.94
C PRO A 71 2.35 -6.80 9.00
N THR A 72 3.04 -7.86 9.43
CA THR A 72 3.05 -9.15 8.73
C THR A 72 2.14 -10.11 9.46
N ALA A 73 1.42 -10.93 8.70
CA ALA A 73 0.69 -12.06 9.27
C ALA A 73 1.63 -13.01 10.03
N ARG A 74 1.08 -13.75 11.01
CA ARG A 74 1.81 -14.82 11.70
C ARG A 74 2.32 -15.88 10.72
N ALA A 75 3.33 -16.64 11.12
CA ALA A 75 3.76 -17.81 10.35
C ALA A 75 2.58 -18.78 10.13
N GLY A 76 2.44 -19.30 8.90
CA GLY A 76 1.37 -20.22 8.50
C GLY A 76 -0.01 -19.57 8.25
N ALA A 77 -0.28 -18.34 8.71
CA ALA A 77 -1.59 -17.72 8.49
C ALA A 77 -1.92 -17.51 7.01
N LEU A 78 -0.92 -17.13 6.21
CA LEU A 78 -1.10 -16.97 4.77
C LEU A 78 -1.31 -18.30 4.07
N ASP A 79 -0.74 -19.40 4.59
CA ASP A 79 -0.95 -20.75 4.06
C ASP A 79 -2.38 -21.23 4.37
N ASP A 80 -2.85 -21.00 5.60
CA ASP A 80 -4.23 -21.28 6.02
C ASP A 80 -5.24 -20.53 5.13
N LEU A 81 -4.98 -19.24 4.88
CA LEU A 81 -5.80 -18.40 4.03
C LEU A 81 -5.75 -18.85 2.56
N ALA A 82 -4.56 -19.19 2.03
CA ALA A 82 -4.42 -19.71 0.67
C ALA A 82 -5.21 -21.02 0.49
N ALA A 83 -5.18 -21.91 1.48
CA ALA A 83 -5.97 -23.13 1.48
C ALA A 83 -7.48 -22.85 1.53
N ALA A 84 -7.92 -21.79 2.22
CA ALA A 84 -9.33 -21.36 2.22
C ALA A 84 -9.76 -20.82 0.85
N ILE A 85 -8.96 -19.95 0.25
CA ILE A 85 -9.16 -19.42 -1.11
C ILE A 85 -9.25 -20.54 -2.13
N ALA A 86 -8.36 -21.53 -2.06
CA ALA A 86 -8.29 -22.64 -3.03
C ALA A 86 -9.56 -23.51 -3.06
N ARG A 87 -10.36 -23.51 -1.98
CA ARG A 87 -11.66 -24.21 -1.94
C ARG A 87 -12.77 -23.45 -2.70
N ARG A 88 -12.52 -22.21 -3.10
CA ARG A 88 -13.46 -21.33 -3.82
C ARG A 88 -12.91 -20.96 -5.19
N ALA A 89 -13.33 -21.68 -6.23
CA ALA A 89 -12.86 -21.45 -7.60
C ALA A 89 -13.03 -19.99 -8.07
N ALA A 90 -14.14 -19.34 -7.69
CA ALA A 90 -14.40 -17.94 -8.03
C ALA A 90 -13.38 -16.97 -7.39
N SER A 91 -13.09 -17.11 -6.10
CA SER A 91 -12.14 -16.23 -5.41
C SER A 91 -10.69 -16.49 -5.87
N ALA A 92 -10.35 -17.75 -6.19
CA ALA A 92 -9.06 -18.07 -6.81
C ALA A 92 -8.90 -17.43 -8.20
N ALA A 93 -9.97 -17.46 -9.03
CA ALA A 93 -9.98 -16.78 -10.33
C ALA A 93 -9.85 -15.26 -10.18
N ALA A 94 -10.58 -14.65 -9.24
CA ALA A 94 -10.51 -13.21 -8.98
C ALA A 94 -9.08 -12.75 -8.65
N LEU A 95 -8.33 -13.49 -7.84
CA LEU A 95 -6.93 -13.17 -7.53
C LEU A 95 -6.01 -13.24 -8.75
N LEU A 96 -6.26 -14.17 -9.68
CA LEU A 96 -5.52 -14.25 -10.95
C LEU A 96 -5.80 -13.04 -11.84
N ASP A 97 -7.00 -12.47 -11.75
CA ASP A 97 -7.41 -11.24 -12.42
C ASP A 97 -7.01 -9.97 -11.64
N HIS A 98 -6.19 -10.10 -10.58
CA HIS A 98 -5.74 -9.02 -9.70
C HIS A 98 -6.87 -8.33 -8.90
N GLU A 99 -7.96 -9.05 -8.66
CA GLU A 99 -9.07 -8.62 -7.82
C GLU A 99 -9.02 -9.32 -6.46
N LEU A 100 -9.38 -8.59 -5.40
CA LEU A 100 -9.55 -9.16 -4.07
C LEU A 100 -11.05 -9.32 -3.85
N ASP A 101 -11.55 -10.55 -3.84
CA ASP A 101 -12.96 -10.83 -3.58
C ASP A 101 -13.30 -10.42 -2.13
N PRO A 102 -14.31 -9.56 -1.88
CA PRO A 102 -14.70 -9.16 -0.53
C PRO A 102 -14.99 -10.33 0.42
N VAL A 103 -15.42 -11.48 -0.10
CA VAL A 103 -15.64 -12.69 0.74
C VAL A 103 -14.34 -13.15 1.41
N LEU A 104 -13.18 -12.85 0.84
CA LEU A 104 -11.88 -13.20 1.40
C LEU A 104 -11.56 -12.41 2.67
N VAL A 105 -12.18 -11.24 2.86
CA VAL A 105 -12.05 -10.47 4.11
C VAL A 105 -12.66 -11.24 5.28
N GLU A 106 -13.79 -11.90 5.06
CA GLU A 106 -14.46 -12.71 6.07
C GLU A 106 -13.61 -13.95 6.42
N ASP A 107 -13.14 -14.67 5.40
CA ASP A 107 -12.26 -15.84 5.57
C ASP A 107 -10.96 -15.45 6.29
N ALA A 108 -10.35 -14.32 5.94
CA ALA A 108 -9.15 -13.82 6.59
C ALA A 108 -9.40 -13.39 8.05
N THR A 109 -10.51 -12.71 8.31
CA THR A 109 -10.91 -12.32 9.68
C THR A 109 -11.13 -13.54 10.56
N ALA A 110 -11.78 -14.59 10.05
CA ALA A 110 -11.97 -15.85 10.77
C ALA A 110 -10.65 -16.57 11.11
N LEU A 111 -9.58 -16.31 10.35
CA LEU A 111 -8.24 -16.87 10.54
C LEU A 111 -7.29 -15.94 11.32
N ASP A 112 -7.80 -14.82 11.84
CA ASP A 112 -7.03 -13.77 12.50
C ASP A 112 -5.92 -13.18 11.60
N VAL A 113 -6.27 -12.97 10.32
CA VAL A 113 -5.40 -12.41 9.29
C VAL A 113 -5.93 -11.05 8.85
N ALA A 114 -5.19 -10.00 9.18
CA ALA A 114 -5.44 -8.67 8.63
C ALA A 114 -4.94 -8.59 7.18
N LEU A 115 -5.86 -8.59 6.20
CA LEU A 115 -5.52 -8.44 4.78
C LEU A 115 -5.07 -7.02 4.43
N LEU A 116 -5.55 -6.04 5.17
CA LEU A 116 -5.34 -4.63 4.89
C LEU A 116 -4.83 -3.94 6.17
N PRO A 117 -3.93 -2.96 6.03
CA PRO A 117 -3.43 -2.23 7.19
C PRO A 117 -4.58 -1.47 7.84
N GLY A 118 -4.69 -1.61 9.16
CA GLY A 118 -5.57 -0.80 9.98
C GLY A 118 -5.02 0.61 10.23
N THR A 119 -5.77 1.35 11.03
CA THR A 119 -5.43 2.70 11.48
C THR A 119 -4.01 2.78 12.04
N GLY A 120 -3.19 3.64 11.43
CA GLY A 120 -1.83 3.90 11.87
C GLY A 120 -0.83 2.76 11.66
N GLU A 121 -1.23 1.62 11.10
CA GLU A 121 -0.34 0.47 10.87
C GLU A 121 0.57 0.66 9.65
N LEU A 122 0.12 1.44 8.67
CA LEU A 122 0.94 1.87 7.54
C LEU A 122 1.98 2.90 8.05
N LYS A 123 3.24 2.49 8.20
CA LYS A 123 4.34 3.39 8.58
C LYS A 123 5.15 3.79 7.36
N THR A 124 5.58 5.04 7.30
CA THR A 124 6.45 5.53 6.22
C THR A 124 7.73 6.14 6.75
N ARG A 125 8.81 5.97 6.01
CA ARG A 125 10.10 6.61 6.25
C ARG A 125 10.67 7.10 4.94
N CYS A 126 11.18 8.32 4.93
CA CYS A 126 11.86 8.89 3.77
C CYS A 126 13.18 9.54 4.19
N SER A 127 14.21 9.46 3.36
CA SER A 127 15.48 10.14 3.59
C SER A 127 15.47 11.64 3.27
N CYS A 128 14.30 12.21 2.96
CA CYS A 128 14.16 13.64 2.70
C CYS A 128 14.08 14.44 4.01
N PRO A 129 14.46 15.74 4.02
CA PRO A 129 14.40 16.57 5.21
C PRO A 129 12.99 17.07 5.57
N ASP A 130 11.95 16.59 4.87
CA ASP A 130 10.55 16.93 5.15
C ASP A 130 10.10 16.20 6.42
N TRP A 131 9.54 16.93 7.37
CA TRP A 131 9.04 16.39 8.65
C TRP A 131 7.63 15.82 8.53
N ALA A 132 6.93 16.08 7.43
CA ALA A 132 5.60 15.52 7.19
C ALA A 132 5.64 13.99 7.10
N ASP A 133 4.61 13.35 7.65
CA ASP A 133 4.45 11.90 7.65
C ASP A 133 3.03 11.51 7.20
N PRO A 134 2.86 11.00 5.97
CA PRO A 134 3.87 10.81 4.95
C PRO A 134 4.30 12.12 4.28
N CYS A 135 5.59 12.27 3.98
CA CYS A 135 6.05 13.30 3.05
C CYS A 135 5.55 12.98 1.62
N LYS A 136 5.60 13.95 0.70
CA LYS A 136 5.19 13.73 -0.70
C LYS A 136 5.91 12.58 -1.41
N HIS A 137 7.15 12.25 -1.03
CA HIS A 137 7.89 11.13 -1.61
C HIS A 137 7.37 9.79 -1.09
N ALA A 138 7.08 9.71 0.21
CA ALA A 138 6.48 8.52 0.81
C ALA A 138 5.06 8.30 0.28
N ALA A 139 4.25 9.35 0.22
CA ALA A 139 2.92 9.33 -0.37
C ALA A 139 2.89 9.00 -1.87
N ALA A 140 4.02 9.10 -2.59
CA ALA A 140 4.10 8.68 -3.99
C ALA A 140 4.33 7.17 -4.15
N VAL A 141 4.83 6.50 -3.11
CA VAL A 141 5.11 5.06 -3.09
C VAL A 141 3.89 4.25 -2.64
N CYS A 142 2.99 4.89 -1.89
CA CYS A 142 1.71 4.33 -1.45
C CYS A 142 0.61 4.57 -2.50
#